data_AF-A0A5Q8CGR8-F1
#
_entry.id   AF-A0A5Q8CGR8-F1
#
_cell.length_a   1.000
_cell.length_b   1.000
_cell.length_c   1.000
_cell.angle_alpha   90.00
_cell.angle_beta   90.00
_cell.angle_gamma   90.00
#
_symmetry.space_group_name_H-M   'P 1'
#
loop_
_entity.id
_entity.type
_entity.pdbx_description
1 polymer ?
#
loop_
_entity_poly.entity_id
_entity_poly.type
_entity_poly.pdbx_seq_one_letter_code
_entity_poly.pdbx_strand_id
1 'polypeptide(L)'
;LTAAPGVRPKPLVAAHAPDAGALLSGEEARLLDVLGHAEIYSLRLNVGRQRLFVLFSAAEPAKIDLTALMKAQLKCCYALSSIPQLIAAASMQDPLSDRERECLFWVSEGKTTDEVALILGVSSNTVNSYITHAIQKFAASNRAMAIATAIRSGII
;
A
#
# COMPACT_ATOMS: atom_id res chain seq x y z
N LEU A 1 -14.09 8.62 -5.33
CA LEU A 1 -14.82 9.39 -4.30
C LEU A 1 -13.87 10.26 -3.46
N THR A 2 -12.99 11.03 -4.09
CA THR A 2 -12.14 11.96 -3.36
C THR A 2 -12.78 13.34 -3.36
N ALA A 3 -13.40 13.69 -2.25
CA ALA A 3 -13.77 15.07 -2.02
C ALA A 3 -12.51 15.95 -2.04
N ALA A 4 -12.49 16.97 -2.89
CA ALA A 4 -11.57 18.08 -2.74
C ALA A 4 -11.75 18.73 -1.35
N PRO A 5 -10.76 19.47 -0.82
CA PRO A 5 -10.94 20.18 0.44
C PRO A 5 -12.23 21.02 0.40
N GLY A 6 -13.15 20.77 1.33
CA GLY A 6 -14.46 21.44 1.40
C GLY A 6 -15.63 20.72 0.70
N VAL A 7 -15.40 19.62 -0.02
CA VAL A 7 -16.48 18.82 -0.62
C VAL A 7 -16.96 17.76 0.38
N ARG A 8 -18.27 17.53 0.47
CA ARG A 8 -18.81 16.45 1.32
C ARG A 8 -18.41 15.08 0.75
N PRO A 9 -17.86 14.16 1.57
CA PRO A 9 -17.54 12.82 1.12
C PRO A 9 -18.85 12.12 0.70
N LYS A 10 -18.82 11.45 -0.46
CA LYS A 10 -19.93 10.66 -0.96
C LYS A 10 -19.65 9.18 -0.67
N PRO A 11 -20.65 8.40 -0.23
CA PRO A 11 -20.50 6.97 -0.04
C PRO A 11 -20.38 6.24 -1.38
N LEU A 12 -19.67 5.12 -1.36
CA LEU A 12 -19.90 4.02 -2.28
C LEU A 12 -20.97 3.13 -1.64
N VAL A 13 -22.10 2.95 -2.32
CA VAL A 13 -23.17 2.05 -1.88
C VAL A 13 -23.11 0.81 -2.76
N ALA A 14 -22.75 -0.34 -2.19
CA ALA A 14 -22.52 -1.58 -2.92
C ALA A 14 -23.77 -2.03 -3.71
N ALA A 15 -24.97 -1.80 -3.14
CA ALA A 15 -26.24 -2.11 -3.77
C ALA A 15 -26.57 -1.26 -5.03
N HIS A 16 -25.94 -0.10 -5.22
CA HIS A 16 -26.22 0.84 -6.33
C HIS A 16 -25.06 0.88 -7.34
N ALA A 17 -24.26 -0.18 -7.41
CA ALA A 17 -22.99 -0.19 -8.10
C ALA A 17 -22.96 -0.39 -9.64
N PRO A 18 -24.04 -0.59 -10.43
CA PRO A 18 -23.84 -0.64 -11.88
C PRO A 18 -23.36 0.70 -12.46
N ASP A 19 -23.53 1.81 -11.72
CA ASP A 19 -23.09 3.16 -12.13
C ASP A 19 -21.97 3.76 -11.24
N ALA A 20 -21.28 2.93 -10.44
CA ALA A 20 -20.08 3.36 -9.71
C ALA A 20 -18.89 3.47 -10.67
N GLY A 21 -18.93 4.50 -11.52
CA GLY A 21 -18.04 4.74 -12.67
C GLY A 21 -16.64 4.13 -12.52
N ALA A 22 -16.35 3.18 -13.41
CA ALA A 22 -15.03 2.59 -13.68
C ALA A 22 -14.23 1.98 -12.50
N LEU A 23 -14.74 1.95 -11.27
CA LEU A 23 -13.92 1.61 -10.10
C LEU A 23 -14.05 0.15 -9.64
N LEU A 24 -15.24 -0.43 -9.77
CA LEU A 24 -15.53 -1.82 -9.40
C LEU A 24 -16.51 -2.41 -10.41
N SER A 25 -16.31 -3.67 -10.76
CA SER A 25 -17.28 -4.48 -11.48
C SER A 25 -18.50 -4.78 -10.62
N GLY A 26 -19.61 -5.15 -11.27
CA GLY A 26 -20.82 -5.56 -10.56
C GLY A 26 -20.63 -6.81 -9.69
N GLU A 27 -19.65 -7.66 -10.02
CA GLU A 27 -19.30 -8.84 -9.22
C GLU A 27 -18.54 -8.45 -7.95
N GLU A 28 -17.55 -7.57 -8.06
CA GLU A 28 -16.79 -7.05 -6.90
C GLU A 28 -17.70 -6.29 -5.93
N ALA A 29 -18.66 -5.52 -6.44
CA ALA A 29 -19.65 -4.84 -5.61
C ALA A 29 -20.55 -5.83 -4.84
N ARG A 30 -20.98 -6.92 -5.48
CA ARG A 30 -21.73 -7.99 -4.81
C ARG A 30 -20.90 -8.69 -3.75
N LEU A 31 -19.61 -8.95 -4.02
CA LEU A 31 -18.70 -9.54 -3.04
C LEU A 31 -18.55 -8.64 -1.82
N LEU A 32 -18.39 -7.33 -2.00
CA LEU A 32 -18.36 -6.37 -0.90
C LEU A 32 -19.65 -6.40 -0.07
N ASP A 33 -20.81 -6.45 -0.72
CA ASP A 33 -22.10 -6.54 -0.02
C ASP A 33 -22.21 -7.83 0.80
N VAL A 34 -21.86 -8.98 0.22
CA VAL A 34 -21.82 -10.28 0.91
C VAL A 34 -20.85 -10.28 2.10
N LEU A 35 -19.74 -9.55 2.00
CA LEU A 35 -18.76 -9.39 3.08
C LEU A 35 -19.19 -8.36 4.15
N GLY A 36 -20.40 -7.81 4.04
CA GLY A 36 -20.93 -6.84 5.01
C GLY A 36 -20.40 -5.42 4.80
N HIS A 37 -20.06 -5.07 3.57
CA HIS A 37 -19.60 -3.74 3.17
C HIS A 37 -20.60 -3.04 2.24
N ALA A 38 -21.87 -2.99 2.65
CA ALA A 38 -22.96 -2.37 1.89
C ALA A 38 -22.76 -0.86 1.68
N GLU A 39 -22.11 -0.19 2.64
CA GLU A 39 -21.75 1.23 2.58
C GLU A 39 -20.27 1.41 2.88
N ILE A 40 -19.57 2.19 2.06
CA ILE A 40 -18.15 2.52 2.25
C ILE A 40 -17.93 4.02 2.01
N TYR A 41 -17.34 4.71 2.99
CA TYR A 41 -16.86 6.07 2.86
C TYR A 41 -15.34 6.09 2.79
N SER A 42 -14.79 6.87 1.85
CA SER A 42 -13.36 7.17 1.79
C SER A 42 -13.10 8.60 2.21
N LEU A 43 -12.26 8.78 3.23
CA LEU A 43 -11.80 10.08 3.69
C LEU A 43 -10.32 10.24 3.42
N ARG A 44 -9.93 11.41 2.92
CA ARG A 44 -8.53 11.79 2.75
C ARG A 44 -7.99 12.36 4.07
N LEU A 45 -6.88 11.82 4.55
CA LEU A 45 -6.13 12.36 5.69
C LEU A 45 -4.85 13.03 5.19
N ASN A 46 -4.68 14.30 5.52
CA ASN A 46 -3.46 15.05 5.20
C ASN A 46 -2.70 15.25 6.52
N VAL A 47 -1.59 14.54 6.70
CA VAL A 47 -0.76 14.63 7.91
C VAL A 47 0.65 15.06 7.50
N GLY A 48 0.93 16.36 7.62
CA GLY A 48 2.17 16.95 7.11
C GLY A 48 2.32 16.75 5.59
N ARG A 49 3.39 16.06 5.16
CA ARG A 49 3.63 15.70 3.74
C ARG A 49 2.93 14.41 3.31
N GLN A 50 2.41 13.64 4.26
CA GLN A 50 1.81 12.34 4.01
C GLN A 50 0.33 12.48 3.67
N ARG A 51 -0.11 11.72 2.67
CA ARG A 51 -1.47 11.73 2.14
C ARG A 51 -2.00 10.31 2.24
N LEU A 52 -2.87 10.09 3.20
CA LEU A 52 -3.44 8.77 3.50
C LEU A 52 -4.94 8.77 3.17
N PHE A 53 -5.50 7.58 3.04
CA PHE A 53 -6.93 7.37 2.93
C PHE A 53 -7.39 6.44 4.04
N VAL A 54 -8.53 6.76 4.65
CA VAL A 54 -9.21 5.87 5.58
C VAL A 54 -10.56 5.51 5.01
N LEU A 55 -10.87 4.21 5.04
CA LEU A 55 -12.14 3.65 4.64
C LEU A 55 -12.96 3.33 5.89
N PHE A 56 -14.20 3.82 5.93
CA PHE A 56 -15.19 3.43 6.92
C PHE A 56 -16.25 2.62 6.20
N SER A 57 -16.65 1.48 6.77
CA SER A 57 -17.66 0.63 6.17
C SER A 57 -18.74 0.21 7.16
N ALA A 58 -19.95 0.03 6.64
CA ALA A 58 -21.09 -0.52 7.37
C ALA A 58 -21.78 -1.61 6.54
N ALA A 59 -22.37 -2.57 7.25
CA ALA A 59 -23.11 -3.69 6.67
C ALA A 59 -24.49 -3.30 6.14
N GLU A 60 -24.98 -2.11 6.46
CA GLU A 60 -26.24 -1.58 5.97
C GLU A 60 -26.02 -0.17 5.41
N PRO A 61 -26.72 0.21 4.33
CA PRO A 61 -26.65 1.56 3.76
C PRO A 61 -27.20 2.61 4.73
N ALA A 62 -26.65 3.83 4.63
CA ALA A 62 -27.04 5.01 5.41
C ALA A 62 -26.92 4.84 6.94
N LYS A 63 -26.04 3.94 7.42
CA LYS A 63 -25.76 3.80 8.86
C LYS A 63 -24.63 4.69 9.33
N ILE A 64 -23.76 5.11 8.41
CA ILE A 64 -22.61 5.92 8.78
C ILE A 64 -23.05 7.39 8.93
N ASP A 65 -23.03 7.91 10.17
CA ASP A 65 -23.27 9.32 10.44
C ASP A 65 -22.12 10.20 9.92
N LEU A 66 -22.45 11.10 8.99
CA LEU A 66 -21.51 12.06 8.40
C LEU A 66 -20.84 12.96 9.45
N THR A 67 -21.56 13.33 10.51
CA THR A 67 -21.02 14.19 11.58
C THR A 67 -19.97 13.42 12.39
N ALA A 68 -20.26 12.16 12.71
CA ALA A 68 -19.32 11.26 13.34
C ALA A 68 -18.11 10.99 12.45
N LEU A 69 -18.28 10.85 11.13
CA LEU A 69 -17.17 10.71 10.17
C LEU A 69 -16.23 11.90 10.18
N MET A 70 -16.75 13.13 10.17
CA MET A 70 -15.90 14.33 10.22
C MET A 70 -15.11 14.40 11.54
N LYS A 71 -15.75 14.04 12.66
CA LYS A 71 -15.06 13.94 13.96
C LYS A 71 -14.00 12.83 13.96
N ALA A 72 -14.30 11.69 13.34
CA ALA A 72 -13.36 10.58 13.21
C ALA A 72 -12.15 10.98 12.35
N GLN A 73 -12.38 11.65 11.22
CA GLN A 73 -11.32 12.19 10.36
C GLN A 73 -10.35 13.07 11.13
N LEU A 74 -10.88 14.03 11.91
CA LEU A 74 -10.06 14.92 12.74
C LEU A 74 -9.25 14.13 13.77
N LYS A 75 -9.88 13.20 14.49
CA LYS A 75 -9.20 12.35 15.48
C LYS A 75 -8.10 11.50 14.84
N CYS A 76 -8.34 10.91 13.67
CA CYS A 76 -7.35 10.14 12.94
C CYS A 76 -6.16 11.02 12.51
N CYS A 77 -6.41 12.21 11.96
CA CYS A 77 -5.32 13.14 11.63
C CYS A 77 -4.46 13.47 12.86
N TYR A 78 -5.08 13.75 14.01
CA TYR A 78 -4.37 14.08 15.24
C TYR A 78 -3.57 12.88 15.80
N ALA A 79 -4.19 11.71 15.87
CA ALA A 79 -3.55 10.47 16.31
C ALA A 79 -2.35 10.10 15.41
N LEU A 80 -2.51 10.20 14.10
CA LEU A 80 -1.42 9.92 13.15
C LEU A 80 -0.32 10.98 13.22
N SER A 81 -0.65 12.25 13.49
CA SER A 81 0.36 13.29 13.69
C SER A 81 1.21 13.09 14.96
N SER A 82 0.64 12.45 15.98
CA SER A 82 1.30 12.18 17.26
C SER A 82 1.99 10.81 17.33
N ILE A 83 1.74 9.92 16.35
CA ILE A 83 2.38 8.60 16.25
C ILE A 83 3.05 8.45 14.87
N PRO A 84 4.23 9.07 14.64
CA PRO A 84 4.91 9.04 13.35
C PRO A 84 5.20 7.63 12.82
N GLN A 85 5.41 6.67 13.73
CA GLN A 85 5.70 5.27 13.40
C GLN A 85 4.51 4.57 12.72
N LEU A 86 3.27 4.95 13.05
CA LEU A 86 2.06 4.35 12.47
C LEU A 86 1.88 4.77 11.01
N ILE A 87 2.26 6.02 10.69
CA ILE A 87 2.32 6.51 9.31
C ILE A 87 3.50 5.89 8.57
N ALA A 88 4.68 5.81 9.21
CA ALA A 88 5.88 5.24 8.61
C ALA A 88 5.68 3.76 8.20
N ALA A 89 4.97 2.98 9.01
CA ALA A 89 4.61 1.60 8.69
C ALA A 89 3.61 1.51 7.51
N ALA A 90 2.65 2.44 7.42
CA ALA A 90 1.73 2.52 6.29
C ALA A 90 2.42 3.00 4.99
N SER A 91 3.55 3.70 5.13
CA SER A 91 4.47 4.03 4.06
C SER A 91 5.69 3.10 4.08
N MET A 92 5.48 1.78 4.01
CA MET A 92 6.56 0.92 3.49
C MET A 92 6.78 1.30 2.03
N GLN A 93 7.47 2.43 1.82
CA GLN A 93 8.05 2.76 0.54
C GLN A 93 9.08 1.69 0.29
N ASP A 94 8.82 0.88 -0.70
CA ASP A 94 9.82 0.00 -1.24
C ASP A 94 11.05 0.83 -1.63
N PRO A 95 12.18 0.68 -0.92
CA PRO A 95 13.35 1.51 -1.19
C PRO A 95 14.10 1.00 -2.44
N LEU A 96 13.76 -0.19 -2.94
CA LEU A 96 14.44 -0.84 -4.04
C LEU A 96 14.02 -0.27 -5.40
N SER A 97 14.97 -0.24 -6.32
CA SER A 97 14.64 -0.16 -7.74
C SER A 97 14.15 -1.53 -8.24
N ASP A 98 13.46 -1.54 -9.38
CA ASP A 98 12.98 -2.80 -10.00
C ASP A 98 14.13 -3.80 -10.22
N ARG A 99 15.30 -3.32 -10.66
CA ARG A 99 16.48 -4.17 -10.86
C ARG A 99 17.06 -4.72 -9.57
N GLU A 100 17.06 -3.93 -8.50
CA GLU A 100 17.50 -4.41 -7.18
C GLU A 100 16.55 -5.48 -6.64
N ARG A 101 15.24 -5.29 -6.82
CA ARG A 101 14.21 -6.27 -6.46
C ARG A 101 14.35 -7.56 -7.25
N GLU A 102 14.45 -7.49 -8.58
CA GLU A 102 14.64 -8.65 -9.45
C GLU A 102 15.89 -9.46 -9.07
N CYS A 103 17.00 -8.77 -8.77
CA CYS A 103 18.23 -9.43 -8.32
C CYS A 103 18.02 -10.15 -6.99
N LEU A 104 17.42 -9.50 -5.99
CA LEU A 104 17.17 -10.12 -4.69
C LEU A 104 16.19 -11.30 -4.78
N PHE A 105 15.16 -11.20 -5.64
CA PHE A 105 14.21 -12.28 -5.90
C PHE A 105 14.90 -13.53 -6.45
N TRP A 106 15.70 -13.42 -7.52
CA TRP A 106 16.36 -14.61 -8.06
C TRP A 106 17.39 -15.21 -7.10
N VAL A 107 18.07 -14.36 -6.32
CA VAL A 107 18.99 -14.85 -5.29
C VAL A 107 18.23 -15.53 -4.14
N SER A 108 17.03 -15.07 -3.77
CA SER A 108 16.21 -15.77 -2.77
C SER A 108 15.72 -17.13 -3.26
N GLU A 109 15.52 -17.28 -4.57
CA GLU A 109 15.26 -18.57 -5.24
C GLU A 109 16.51 -19.45 -5.39
N GLY A 110 17.66 -19.04 -4.83
CA GLY A 110 18.89 -19.83 -4.80
C GLY A 110 19.77 -19.70 -6.05
N LYS A 111 19.51 -18.73 -6.93
CA LYS A 111 20.36 -18.48 -8.11
C LYS A 111 21.70 -17.85 -7.71
N THR A 112 22.75 -18.31 -8.37
CA THR A 112 24.09 -17.69 -8.30
C THR A 112 24.10 -16.37 -9.05
N THR A 113 25.05 -15.49 -8.72
CA THR A 113 25.18 -14.18 -9.38
C THR A 113 25.31 -14.30 -10.90
N ASP A 114 25.99 -15.33 -11.40
CA ASP A 114 26.19 -15.56 -12.83
C ASP A 114 24.92 -16.06 -13.52
N GLU A 115 24.12 -16.90 -12.87
CA GLU A 115 22.80 -17.29 -13.37
C GLU A 115 21.84 -16.09 -13.39
N VAL A 116 21.86 -15.24 -12.36
CA VAL A 116 21.04 -14.02 -12.33
C VAL A 116 21.46 -13.06 -13.45
N ALA A 117 22.77 -12.90 -13.67
CA ALA A 117 23.30 -12.10 -14.76
C ALA A 117 22.80 -12.61 -16.12
N LEU A 118 22.82 -13.92 -16.33
CA LEU A 118 22.29 -14.57 -17.52
C LEU A 118 20.77 -14.35 -17.67
N ILE A 119 19.99 -14.52 -16.59
CA ILE A 119 18.52 -14.34 -16.59
C ILE A 119 18.15 -12.89 -16.92
N LEU A 120 18.83 -11.91 -16.32
CA LEU A 120 18.49 -10.49 -16.45
C LEU A 120 19.17 -9.78 -17.63
N GLY A 121 20.08 -10.47 -18.35
CA GLY A 121 20.79 -9.92 -19.51
C GLY A 121 21.79 -8.82 -19.14
N VAL A 122 22.45 -8.93 -17.99
CA VAL A 122 23.44 -7.97 -17.48
C VAL A 122 24.72 -8.69 -17.06
N SER A 123 25.77 -7.95 -16.70
CA SER A 123 27.00 -8.58 -16.18
C SER A 123 26.87 -8.98 -14.71
N SER A 124 27.64 -9.97 -14.26
CA SER A 124 27.74 -10.36 -12.84
C SER A 124 28.16 -9.19 -11.93
N ASN A 125 28.99 -8.27 -12.45
CA ASN A 125 29.36 -7.04 -11.75
C ASN A 125 28.16 -6.10 -11.57
N THR A 126 27.29 -6.00 -12.58
CA THR A 126 26.06 -5.21 -12.51
C THR A 126 25.09 -5.79 -11.47
N VAL A 127 24.92 -7.12 -11.43
CA VAL A 127 24.12 -7.79 -10.39
C VAL A 127 24.68 -7.53 -8.99
N ASN A 128 26.00 -7.66 -8.82
CA ASN A 128 26.65 -7.36 -7.53
C ASN A 128 26.46 -5.89 -7.10
N SER A 129 26.49 -4.95 -8.05
CA SER A 129 26.20 -3.54 -7.80
C SER A 129 24.77 -3.33 -7.30
N TYR A 130 23.77 -3.91 -7.99
CA TYR A 130 22.37 -3.85 -7.55
C TYR A 130 22.18 -4.43 -6.15
N ILE A 131 22.76 -5.61 -5.85
CA ILE A 131 22.64 -6.21 -4.53
C ILE A 131 23.34 -5.35 -3.46
N THR A 132 24.47 -4.71 -3.78
CA THR A 132 25.15 -3.80 -2.85
C THR A 132 24.30 -2.57 -2.56
N HIS A 133 23.68 -1.97 -3.57
CA HIS A 133 22.75 -0.86 -3.37
C HIS A 133 21.53 -1.27 -2.55
N ALA A 134 20.98 -2.46 -2.78
CA ALA A 134 19.87 -3.00 -2.00
C ALA A 134 20.24 -3.20 -0.53
N ILE A 135 21.44 -3.73 -0.25
CA ILE A 135 21.98 -3.87 1.12
C ILE A 135 22.05 -2.50 1.80
N GLN A 136 22.59 -1.48 1.12
CA GLN A 136 22.68 -0.12 1.66
C GLN A 136 21.30 0.50 1.93
N LYS A 137 20.36 0.35 0.99
CA LYS A 137 18.99 0.85 1.09
C LYS A 137 18.20 0.23 2.24
N PHE A 138 18.44 -1.05 2.52
CA PHE A 138 17.85 -1.73 3.68
C PHE A 138 18.64 -1.54 4.98
N ALA A 139 19.76 -0.81 4.96
CA ALA A 139 20.71 -0.75 6.07
C ALA A 139 21.08 -2.15 6.61
N ALA A 140 21.16 -3.13 5.70
CA ALA A 140 21.48 -4.51 6.03
C ALA A 140 23.00 -4.68 6.17
N SER A 141 23.43 -5.61 7.02
CA SER A 141 24.85 -5.90 7.23
C SER A 141 25.44 -6.81 6.14
N ASN A 142 24.60 -7.57 5.44
CA ASN A 142 25.02 -8.49 4.39
C ASN A 142 23.85 -8.87 3.46
N ARG A 143 24.17 -9.61 2.39
CA ARG A 143 23.21 -10.11 1.38
C ARG A 143 22.08 -10.93 2.01
N ALA A 144 22.38 -11.82 2.94
CA ALA A 144 21.37 -12.67 3.58
C ALA A 144 20.37 -11.85 4.41
N MET A 145 20.86 -10.85 5.15
CA MET A 145 20.02 -9.91 5.89
C MET A 145 19.16 -9.07 4.96
N ALA A 146 19.70 -8.60 3.82
CA ALA A 146 18.92 -7.87 2.82
C ALA A 146 17.79 -8.72 2.22
N ILE A 147 18.06 -9.98 1.86
CA ILE A 147 17.04 -10.93 1.38
C ILE A 147 15.97 -11.16 2.44
N ALA A 148 16.37 -11.45 3.68
CA ALA A 148 15.44 -11.71 4.76
C ALA A 148 14.58 -10.48 5.09
N THR A 149 15.13 -9.27 4.98
CA THR A 149 14.37 -8.03 5.13
C THR A 149 13.37 -7.87 4.00
N ALA A 150 13.78 -8.07 2.74
CA ALA A 150 12.90 -7.94 1.58
C ALA A 150 11.68 -8.89 1.66
N ILE A 151 11.90 -10.14 2.08
CA ILE A 151 10.81 -11.14 2.30
C ILE A 151 9.90 -10.70 3.45
N ARG A 152 10.46 -10.31 4.61
CA ARG A 152 9.65 -9.88 5.77
C ARG A 152 8.83 -8.62 5.50
N SER A 153 9.30 -7.74 4.63
CA SER A 153 8.56 -6.54 4.20
C SER A 153 7.57 -6.79 3.06
N GLY A 154 7.49 -8.02 2.51
CA GLY A 154 6.64 -8.35 1.37
C GLY A 154 7.03 -7.64 0.07
N ILE A 155 8.30 -7.30 -0.07
CA ILE A 155 8.87 -6.62 -1.25
C ILE A 155 9.25 -7.65 -2.34
N ILE A 156 9.63 -8.86 -1.92
CA ILE A 156 9.84 -10.06 -2.75
C ILE A 156 9.15 -11.25 -2.12
#